data_AF-A0A958S1F4-F1
#
_entry.id   AF-A0A958S1F4-F1
#
_cell.length_a   1.000
_cell.length_b   1.000
_cell.length_c   1.000
_cell.angle_alpha   90.00
_cell.angle_beta   90.00
_cell.angle_gamma   90.00
#
_symmetry.space_group_name_H-M   'P 1'
#
loop_
_entity.id
_entity.type
_entity.pdbx_description
1 polymer ?
#
loop_
_entity_poly.entity_id
_entity_poly.type
_entity_poly.pdbx_seq_one_letter_code
_entity_poly.pdbx_strand_id
1 'polypeptide(L)'
;MNFDPFDLVGTWKLTSENSEELLSFKPNGTYRIYYEVPFRLIELGEWIINRDRLEMMCCNARVSCKINHLSPYQLEFIHLSESEAIIKDHYIRINN
;
A
#
# COMPACT_ATOMS: atom_id res chain seq x y z
N MET A 1 -17.49 -3.18 -7.26
CA MET A 1 -17.22 -2.35 -6.06
C MET A 1 -17.03 -0.92 -6.54
N ASN A 2 -17.66 0.06 -5.89
CA ASN A 2 -17.35 1.48 -6.05
C ASN A 2 -16.61 1.91 -4.78
N PHE A 3 -15.29 2.08 -4.87
CA PHE A 3 -14.51 2.81 -3.86
C PHE A 3 -13.98 4.08 -4.52
N ASP A 4 -13.69 5.11 -3.73
CA ASP A 4 -13.02 6.32 -4.23
C ASP A 4 -11.50 6.08 -4.26
N PRO A 5 -10.82 6.13 -5.43
CA PRO A 5 -9.37 6.00 -5.51
C PRO A 5 -8.61 7.01 -4.64
N PHE A 6 -9.20 8.17 -4.35
CA PHE A 6 -8.62 9.16 -3.45
C PHE A 6 -8.57 8.69 -2.00
N ASP A 7 -9.41 7.72 -1.60
CA ASP A 7 -9.32 7.07 -0.30
C ASP A 7 -8.02 6.29 -0.15
N LEU A 8 -7.23 6.03 -1.20
CA LEU A 8 -5.91 5.41 -1.04
C LEU A 8 -4.86 6.39 -0.48
N VAL A 9 -4.99 7.68 -0.78
CA VAL A 9 -4.01 8.71 -0.41
C VAL A 9 -3.94 8.86 1.11
N GLY A 10 -2.75 8.72 1.68
CA GLY A 10 -2.55 8.77 3.12
C GLY A 10 -1.33 7.98 3.57
N THR A 11 -1.25 7.71 4.87
CA THR A 11 -0.24 6.82 5.45
C THR A 11 -0.94 5.66 6.15
N TRP A 12 -0.42 4.46 5.93
CA TRP A 12 -1.00 3.20 6.28
C TRP A 12 0.00 2.37 7.07
N LYS A 13 -0.46 1.71 8.13
CA LYS A 13 0.33 0.79 8.94
C LYS A 13 -0.24 -0.61 8.82
N LEU A 14 0.62 -1.57 8.49
CA LEU A 14 0.26 -2.98 8.39
C LEU A 14 -0.13 -3.51 9.78
N THR A 15 -1.26 -4.23 9.89
CA THR A 15 -1.78 -4.70 11.19
C THR A 15 -1.25 -6.07 11.59
N SER A 16 -0.80 -6.88 10.63
CA SER A 16 -0.37 -8.27 10.84
C SER A 16 1.05 -8.40 11.38
N GLU A 17 1.83 -7.32 11.36
CA GLU A 17 3.23 -7.35 11.78
C GLU A 17 3.47 -6.45 13.00
N ASN A 18 4.41 -6.88 13.86
CA ASN A 18 5.04 -6.01 14.85
C ASN A 18 5.95 -4.94 14.21
N SER A 19 5.94 -4.85 12.88
CA SER A 19 6.72 -3.90 12.09
C SER A 19 6.24 -2.47 12.33
N GLU A 20 7.19 -1.56 12.45
CA GLU A 20 6.93 -0.12 12.46
C GLU A 20 6.95 0.48 11.04
N GLU A 21 6.98 -0.37 10.01
CA GLU A 21 6.97 0.05 8.62
C GLU A 21 5.65 0.73 8.24
N LEU A 22 5.78 1.85 7.53
CA LEU A 22 4.68 2.67 7.07
C LEU A 22 4.67 2.74 5.54
N LEU A 23 3.49 2.54 4.96
CA LEU A 23 3.21 2.70 3.54
C LEU A 23 2.45 4.01 3.31
N SER A 24 2.99 4.93 2.52
CA SER A 24 2.31 6.19 2.23
C SER A 24 2.12 6.42 0.73
N PHE A 25 0.87 6.65 0.33
CA PHE A 25 0.47 7.03 -1.02
C PHE A 25 0.23 8.53 -1.10
N LYS A 26 0.81 9.20 -2.11
CA LYS A 26 0.70 10.64 -2.33
C LYS A 26 -0.21 10.98 -3.51
N PRO A 27 -0.89 12.14 -3.50
CA PRO A 27 -1.80 12.54 -4.58
C PRO A 27 -1.14 12.65 -5.97
N ASN A 28 0.18 12.81 -6.01
CA ASN A 28 0.95 12.93 -7.26
C ASN A 28 1.27 11.56 -7.91
N GLY A 29 0.72 10.45 -7.43
CA GLY A 29 0.97 9.12 -7.97
C GLY A 29 2.24 8.45 -7.46
N THR A 30 2.92 9.01 -6.45
CA THR A 30 4.08 8.37 -5.81
C THR A 30 3.71 7.69 -4.50
N TYR A 31 4.41 6.61 -4.15
CA TYR A 31 4.30 5.96 -2.83
C TYR A 31 5.68 5.79 -2.20
N ARG A 32 5.71 5.62 -0.88
CA ARG A 32 6.92 5.29 -0.14
C ARG A 32 6.66 4.28 0.95
N ILE A 33 7.66 3.46 1.23
CA ILE A 33 7.73 2.55 2.37
C ILE A 33 8.89 3.01 3.27
N TYR A 34 8.64 3.20 4.57
CA TYR A 34 9.63 3.78 5.48
C TYR A 34 9.38 3.43 6.95
N TYR A 35 10.43 3.54 7.78
CA TYR A 35 10.31 3.65 9.24
C TYR A 35 10.34 5.12 9.65
N GLU A 36 9.57 5.50 10.67
CA GLU A 36 9.50 6.88 11.16
C GLU A 36 10.61 7.20 12.18
N VAL A 37 10.95 6.26 13.07
CA VAL A 37 11.91 6.49 14.17
C VAL A 37 12.91 5.32 14.34
N PRO A 38 14.20 5.51 14.04
CA PRO A 38 14.75 6.62 13.27
C PRO A 38 14.19 6.61 11.83
N PHE A 39 14.12 7.79 11.21
CA PHE A 39 13.63 7.85 9.84
C PHE A 39 14.54 7.05 8.91
N ARG A 40 13.96 6.09 8.19
CA ARG A 40 14.64 5.28 7.17
C ARG A 40 13.70 4.99 6.02
N LEU A 41 14.04 5.52 4.84
CA LEU A 41 13.35 5.18 3.59
C LEU A 41 13.78 3.77 3.13
N ILE A 42 12.80 2.93 2.83
CA ILE A 42 12.99 1.55 2.35
C ILE A 42 12.75 1.51 0.84
N GLU A 43 11.63 2.07 0.41
CA GLU A 43 11.21 2.05 -0.98
C GLU A 43 10.53 3.37 -1.39
N LEU A 44 10.70 3.76 -2.65
CA LEU A 44 10.03 4.89 -3.29
C LEU A 44 9.69 4.49 -4.73
N GLY A 45 8.43 4.65 -5.11
CA GLY A 45 7.95 4.26 -6.42
C GLY A 45 6.70 5.01 -6.86
N GLU A 46 6.10 4.51 -7.93
CA GLU A 46 4.87 5.03 -8.52
C GLU A 46 3.70 4.06 -8.30
N TRP A 47 2.49 4.59 -8.18
CA TRP A 47 1.30 3.78 -8.04
C TRP A 47 0.19 4.25 -8.98
N ILE A 48 -0.64 3.30 -9.41
CA ILE A 48 -1.86 3.57 -10.17
C ILE A 48 -2.94 2.56 -9.79
N ILE A 49 -4.19 3.02 -9.77
CA ILE A 49 -5.35 2.14 -9.65
C ILE A 49 -5.91 1.84 -11.04
N ASN A 50 -6.01 0.56 -11.38
CA ASN A 50 -6.66 0.08 -12.59
C ASN A 50 -7.80 -0.86 -12.21
N ARG A 51 -9.04 -0.35 -12.29
CA ARG A 51 -10.26 -1.05 -11.85
C ARG A 51 -10.18 -1.41 -10.36
N ASP A 52 -10.13 -2.70 -10.03
CA ASP A 52 -10.03 -3.25 -8.68
C ASP A 52 -8.59 -3.62 -8.28
N ARG A 53 -7.59 -3.15 -9.04
CA ARG A 53 -6.18 -3.46 -8.78
C ARG A 53 -5.37 -2.21 -8.50
N LEU A 54 -4.50 -2.31 -7.50
CA LEU A 54 -3.40 -1.38 -7.24
C LEU A 54 -2.15 -1.94 -7.90
N GLU A 55 -1.51 -1.12 -8.73
CA GLU A 55 -0.23 -1.42 -9.36
C GLU A 55 0.83 -0.54 -8.71
N MET A 56 1.84 -1.14 -8.10
CA MET A 56 2.99 -0.47 -7.49
C MET A 56 4.24 -0.78 -8.29
N MET A 57 4.94 0.26 -8.72
CA MET A 57 6.12 0.18 -9.57
C MET A 57 7.30 0.80 -8.85
N CYS A 58 8.34 0.00 -8.60
CA CYS A 58 9.61 0.48 -8.07
C CYS A 58 10.74 -0.07 -8.93
N CYS A 59 11.57 0.84 -9.46
CA CYS A 59 12.64 0.51 -10.41
C CYS A 59 12.11 -0.27 -11.62
N ASN A 60 12.47 -1.55 -11.74
CA ASN A 60 12.05 -2.45 -12.82
C ASN A 60 11.06 -3.53 -12.36
N ALA A 61 10.58 -3.46 -11.11
CA ALA A 61 9.62 -4.38 -10.54
C ALA A 61 8.21 -3.76 -10.55
N ARG A 62 7.23 -4.60 -10.86
CA ARG A 62 5.80 -4.25 -10.79
C ARG A 62 5.11 -5.26 -9.90
N VAL A 63 4.47 -4.77 -8.84
CA VAL A 63 3.60 -5.55 -7.96
C VAL A 63 2.16 -5.18 -8.28
N SER A 64 1.35 -6.20 -8.55
CA SER A 64 -0.06 -6.03 -8.87
C SER A 64 -0.93 -6.66 -7.79
N CYS A 65 -1.60 -5.82 -7.01
CA CYS A 65 -2.43 -6.21 -5.88
C CYS A 65 -3.91 -6.05 -6.22
N LYS A 66 -4.75 -7.02 -5.88
CA LYS A 66 -6.20 -6.84 -5.89
C LYS A 66 -6.64 -6.11 -4.63
N ILE A 67 -7.39 -5.04 -4.79
CA ILE A 67 -8.01 -4.29 -3.70
C ILE A 67 -9.22 -5.08 -3.21
N ASN A 68 -9.15 -5.61 -1.99
CA ASN A 68 -10.25 -6.35 -1.37
C ASN A 68 -11.18 -5.40 -0.61
N HIS A 69 -10.60 -4.42 0.06
CA HIS A 69 -11.31 -3.37 0.80
C HIS A 69 -10.53 -2.06 0.73
N LEU A 70 -11.24 -0.95 0.53
CA LEU A 70 -10.70 0.39 0.65
C LEU A 70 -11.77 1.30 1.23
N SER A 71 -11.42 1.98 2.33
CA SER A 71 -12.21 3.01 2.98
C SER A 71 -11.29 4.09 3.54
N PRO A 72 -11.81 5.21 4.05
CA PRO A 72 -10.98 6.25 4.66
C PRO A 72 -10.13 5.79 5.86
N TYR A 73 -10.34 4.60 6.42
CA TYR A 73 -9.67 4.11 7.62
C TYR A 73 -8.99 2.76 7.46
N GLN A 74 -9.42 1.95 6.50
CA GLN A 74 -8.98 0.58 6.32
C GLN A 74 -8.64 0.32 4.87
N LEU A 75 -7.60 -0.48 4.67
CA LEU A 75 -7.11 -0.87 3.37
C LEU A 75 -6.70 -2.33 3.41
N GLU A 76 -7.20 -3.12 2.47
CA GLU A 76 -6.89 -4.53 2.34
C GLU A 76 -6.52 -4.87 0.90
N PHE A 77 -5.39 -5.55 0.75
CA PHE A 77 -4.90 -6.02 -0.53
C PHE A 77 -4.69 -7.53 -0.52
N ILE A 78 -4.83 -8.12 -1.70
CA ILE A 78 -4.49 -9.51 -1.97
C ILE A 78 -3.47 -9.52 -3.10
N HIS A 79 -2.31 -10.13 -2.86
CA HIS A 79 -1.27 -10.24 -3.88
C HIS A 79 -0.57 -11.61 -3.80
N LEU A 80 0.29 -11.89 -4.78
CA LEU A 80 1.15 -13.06 -4.77
C LEU A 80 2.51 -12.69 -4.19
N SER A 81 3.08 -13.57 -3.39
CA SER A 81 4.49 -13.51 -2.98
C SER A 81 5.40 -13.90 -4.16
N GLU A 82 6.72 -13.77 -3.95
CA GLU A 82 7.73 -14.30 -4.88
C GLU A 82 7.63 -15.82 -5.08
N SER A 83 7.10 -16.54 -4.08
CA SER A 83 6.85 -17.98 -4.13
C SER A 83 5.44 -18.34 -4.62
N GLU A 84 4.72 -17.39 -5.21
CA GLU A 84 3.34 -17.52 -5.70
C GLU A 84 2.30 -17.86 -4.60
N ALA A 85 2.65 -17.66 -3.33
CA ALA A 85 1.68 -17.79 -2.24
C ALA A 85 0.74 -16.57 -2.21
N ILE A 86 -0.53 -16.80 -1.92
CA ILE A 86 -1.51 -15.71 -1.76
C ILE A 86 -1.28 -15.04 -0.40
N ILE A 87 -0.93 -13.76 -0.43
CA ILE A 87 -0.79 -12.90 0.75
C ILE A 87 -2.04 -12.00 0.85
N LYS A 88 -2.47 -11.75 2.09
CA LYS A 88 -3.56 -10.83 2.41
C LYS A 88 -3.07 -9.82 3.45
N ASP A 89 -2.84 -8.60 3.00
CA ASP A 89 -2.38 -7.53 3.86
C ASP A 89 -3.54 -6.66 4.30
N HIS A 90 -3.51 -6.27 5.57
CA HIS A 90 -4.52 -5.46 6.21
C HIS A 90 -3.83 -4.24 6.82
N TYR A 91 -4.27 -3.06 6.46
CA TYR A 91 -3.70 -1.81 6.91
C TYR A 91 -4.75 -0.93 7.58
N ILE A 92 -4.30 -0.19 8.60
CA ILE A 92 -5.05 0.91 9.19
C ILE A 92 -4.42 2.23 8.77
N ARG A 93 -5.26 3.23 8.53
CA ARG A 93 -4.78 4.59 8.32
C ARG A 93 -4.25 5.15 9.63
N ILE A 94 -3.07 5.74 9.57
CA ILE A 94 -2.52 6.55 10.66
C ILE A 94 -2.65 8.02 10.27
N ASN A 95 -3.44 8.75 11.07
CA ASN A 95 -3.60 10.19 10.91
C ASN A 95 -2.38 10.87 11.52
N ASN A 96 -1.61 11.57 10.70
CA ASN A 96 -0.67 12.60 11.16
C ASN A 96 -1.34 13.97 11.04
#